data_AF-A0AAD5P476-F1
#
_entry.id   AF-A0AAD5P476-F1
#
_cell.length_a   1.000
_cell.length_b   1.000
_cell.length_c   1.000
_cell.angle_alpha   90.00
_cell.angle_beta   90.00
_cell.angle_gamma   90.00
#
_symmetry.space_group_name_H-M   'P 1'
#
loop_
_entity.id
_entity.type
_entity.pdbx_description
1 polymer ?
#
loop_
_entity_poly.entity_id
_entity_poly.type
_entity_poly.pdbx_seq_one_letter_code
_entity_poly.pdbx_strand_id
1 'polypeptide(L)'
;MSFARIRLVESYLWTVRITFEPQFGYCRRMLTKVISLITVIDDVYDVYGTLNELELFTDAVDRWDLKAMKQLPDYMKICFLALYNSVDEMASDILKEQDSDVILNLKNSWRRWRNPHLLHTVEEIGLLTSVEENCVSSTNVEIGRHQH
;
A
#
# COMPACT_ATOMS: atom_id res chain seq x y z
N MET A 1 5.36 -17.45 1.78
CA MET A 1 4.27 -17.30 0.80
C MET A 1 4.71 -17.94 -0.51
N SER A 2 4.21 -19.11 -0.84
CA SER A 2 4.48 -19.78 -2.14
C SER A 2 3.31 -19.67 -3.11
N PHE A 3 2.21 -19.01 -2.69
CA PHE A 3 0.94 -18.95 -3.40
C PHE A 3 0.75 -17.64 -4.19
N ALA A 4 1.25 -16.52 -3.67
CA ALA A 4 1.17 -15.23 -4.34
C ALA A 4 2.29 -15.08 -5.38
N ARG A 5 1.95 -14.61 -6.57
CA ARG A 5 2.95 -14.27 -7.59
C ARG A 5 3.63 -12.98 -7.16
N ILE A 6 4.84 -13.11 -6.62
CA ILE A 6 5.69 -11.95 -6.30
C ILE A 6 6.15 -11.32 -7.62
N ARG A 7 5.42 -10.31 -8.12
CA ARG A 7 5.69 -9.61 -9.38
C ARG A 7 6.59 -8.38 -9.19
N LEU A 8 7.59 -8.47 -8.30
CA LEU A 8 8.45 -7.33 -7.91
C LEU A 8 9.02 -6.52 -9.08
N VAL A 9 9.51 -7.21 -10.13
CA VAL A 9 10.06 -6.54 -11.33
C VAL A 9 8.98 -5.73 -12.03
N GLU A 10 7.78 -6.29 -12.15
CA GLU A 10 6.66 -5.61 -12.78
C GLU A 10 6.13 -4.47 -11.90
N SER A 11 6.01 -4.68 -10.59
CA SER A 11 5.65 -3.63 -9.63
C SER A 11 6.62 -2.45 -9.70
N TYR A 12 7.91 -2.72 -9.87
CA TYR A 12 8.92 -1.70 -10.07
C TYR A 12 8.77 -0.99 -11.42
N LEU A 13 8.53 -1.72 -12.52
CA LEU A 13 8.29 -1.12 -13.84
C LEU A 13 7.03 -0.23 -13.85
N TRP A 14 5.95 -0.67 -13.19
CA TRP A 14 4.76 0.16 -12.97
C TRP A 14 5.09 1.43 -12.21
N THR A 15 5.92 1.32 -11.18
CA THR A 15 6.34 2.47 -10.39
C THR A 15 7.17 3.47 -11.20
N VAL A 16 8.14 2.99 -11.99
CA VAL A 16 8.97 3.84 -12.86
C VAL A 16 8.12 4.55 -13.90
N ARG A 17 7.03 3.93 -14.37
CA ARG A 17 6.06 4.55 -15.28
C ARG A 17 5.29 5.71 -14.62
N ILE A 18 5.04 5.61 -13.31
CA ILE A 18 4.33 6.62 -12.53
C ILE A 18 5.29 7.77 -12.13
N THR A 19 6.44 7.45 -11.53
CA THR A 19 7.43 8.41 -11.02
C THR A 19 8.82 8.15 -11.61
N PHE A 20 9.05 8.63 -12.84
CA PHE A 20 10.29 8.34 -13.57
C PHE A 20 11.48 9.17 -13.11
N GLU A 21 11.24 10.34 -12.53
CA GLU A 21 12.29 11.35 -12.32
C GLU A 21 13.28 10.91 -11.23
N PRO A 22 14.61 11.01 -11.46
CA PRO A 22 15.62 10.39 -10.60
C PRO A 22 15.51 10.76 -9.13
N GLN A 23 15.14 12.01 -8.83
CA GLN A 23 15.00 12.54 -7.48
C GLN A 23 13.94 11.81 -6.64
N PHE A 24 12.92 11.21 -7.25
CA PHE A 24 11.82 10.51 -6.55
C PHE A 24 12.15 9.06 -6.18
N GLY A 25 13.41 8.79 -5.82
CA GLY A 25 13.89 7.44 -5.47
C GLY A 25 13.14 6.82 -4.28
N TYR A 26 12.84 7.62 -3.26
CA TYR A 26 12.03 7.21 -2.11
C TYR A 26 10.60 6.86 -2.52
N CYS A 27 9.93 7.75 -3.28
CA CYS A 27 8.59 7.53 -3.82
C CYS A 27 8.53 6.21 -4.59
N ARG A 28 9.52 5.94 -5.45
CA ARG A 28 9.58 4.70 -6.21
C ARG A 28 9.70 3.46 -5.32
N ARG A 29 10.53 3.52 -4.27
CA ARG A 29 10.66 2.40 -3.34
C ARG A 29 9.33 2.12 -2.62
N MET A 30 8.64 3.16 -2.18
CA MET A 30 7.36 3.02 -1.47
C MET A 30 6.23 2.53 -2.37
N LEU A 31 6.08 3.11 -3.56
CA LEU A 31 5.10 2.67 -4.56
C LEU A 31 5.33 1.21 -4.97
N THR A 32 6.58 0.77 -5.13
CA THR A 32 6.88 -0.64 -5.43
C THR A 32 6.42 -1.58 -4.30
N LYS A 33 6.62 -1.20 -3.03
CA LYS A 33 6.12 -1.97 -1.88
C LYS A 33 4.59 -2.06 -1.90
N VAL A 34 3.91 -0.93 -2.11
CA VAL A 34 2.43 -0.86 -2.16
C VAL A 34 1.88 -1.69 -3.31
N ILE A 35 2.41 -1.54 -4.53
CA ILE A 35 1.96 -2.30 -5.70
C ILE A 35 2.17 -3.80 -5.48
N SER A 36 3.31 -4.19 -4.88
CA SER A 36 3.55 -5.60 -4.54
C SER A 36 2.49 -6.13 -3.56
N LEU A 37 2.14 -5.36 -2.53
CA LEU A 37 1.09 -5.74 -1.58
C LEU A 37 -0.28 -5.83 -2.23
N ILE A 38 -0.64 -4.88 -3.10
CA ILE A 38 -1.88 -4.91 -3.88
C ILE A 38 -1.96 -6.22 -4.67
N THR A 39 -0.91 -6.58 -5.41
CA THR A 39 -0.91 -7.82 -6.21
C THR A 39 -1.02 -9.09 -5.36
N VAL A 40 -0.44 -9.10 -4.15
CA VAL A 40 -0.55 -10.24 -3.24
C VAL A 40 -1.95 -10.34 -2.67
N ILE A 41 -2.58 -9.22 -2.32
CA ILE A 41 -3.95 -9.20 -1.79
C ILE A 41 -4.95 -9.55 -2.91
N ASP A 42 -4.73 -9.07 -4.13
CA ASP A 42 -5.50 -9.45 -5.33
C ASP A 42 -5.53 -10.97 -5.54
N ASP A 43 -4.36 -11.63 -5.57
CA ASP A 43 -4.27 -13.10 -5.63
C ASP A 43 -5.05 -13.78 -4.48
N VAL A 44 -5.05 -13.18 -3.28
CA VAL A 44 -5.81 -13.69 -2.13
C VAL A 44 -7.32 -13.58 -2.37
N TYR A 45 -7.82 -12.46 -2.90
CA TYR A 45 -9.26 -12.28 -3.15
C TYR A 45 -9.76 -13.11 -4.34
N ASP A 46 -8.94 -13.27 -5.38
CA ASP A 46 -9.36 -13.90 -6.64
C ASP A 46 -9.17 -15.41 -6.70
N VAL A 47 -8.14 -15.94 -6.03
CA VAL A 47 -7.71 -17.34 -6.22
C VAL A 47 -7.73 -18.16 -4.94
N TYR A 48 -7.30 -17.59 -3.80
CA TYR A 48 -6.95 -18.39 -2.61
C TYR A 48 -7.96 -18.27 -1.45
N GLY A 49 -8.57 -17.12 -1.27
CA GLY A 49 -9.44 -16.86 -0.13
C GLY A 49 -10.82 -17.47 -0.31
N THR A 50 -11.32 -18.12 0.74
CA THR A 50 -12.75 -18.43 0.83
C THR A 50 -13.53 -17.19 1.24
N LEU A 51 -14.82 -17.10 0.89
CA LEU A 51 -15.66 -15.94 1.20
C LEU A 51 -15.59 -15.53 2.68
N ASN A 52 -15.66 -16.50 3.61
CA ASN A 52 -15.57 -16.25 5.04
C ASN A 52 -14.21 -15.66 5.46
N GLU A 53 -13.11 -16.12 4.86
CA GLU A 53 -11.78 -15.58 5.16
C GLU A 53 -11.61 -14.16 4.60
N LEU A 54 -12.18 -13.89 3.42
CA LEU A 54 -12.18 -12.56 2.80
C LEU A 54 -13.03 -11.56 3.61
N GLU A 55 -14.16 -11.98 4.17
CA GLU A 55 -14.95 -11.15 5.09
C GLU A 55 -14.15 -10.79 6.35
N LEU A 56 -13.45 -11.75 6.95
CA LEU A 56 -12.60 -11.50 8.11
C LEU A 56 -11.42 -10.58 7.77
N PHE A 57 -10.79 -10.78 6.62
CA PHE A 57 -9.71 -9.91 6.15
C PHE A 57 -10.22 -8.48 5.92
N THR A 58 -11.42 -8.38 5.35
CA THR A 58 -12.09 -7.11 5.11
C THR A 58 -12.35 -6.36 6.41
N ASP A 59 -12.93 -7.02 7.41
CA ASP A 59 -13.16 -6.46 8.74
C ASP A 59 -11.85 -6.03 9.42
N ALA A 60 -10.78 -6.82 9.29
CA ALA A 60 -9.46 -6.47 9.86
C ALA A 60 -8.89 -5.16 9.26
N VAL A 61 -9.01 -4.99 7.94
CA VAL A 61 -8.58 -3.76 7.26
C VAL A 61 -9.54 -2.59 7.52
N ASP A 62 -10.83 -2.82 7.82
CA ASP A 62 -11.73 -1.72 8.22
C ASP A 62 -11.38 -1.17 9.60
N ARG A 63 -11.24 -2.08 10.56
CA ARG A 63 -10.87 -1.73 11.94
C ARG A 63 -9.46 -1.19 12.01
N TRP A 64 -8.59 -1.61 11.09
CA TRP A 64 -7.16 -1.31 11.09
C TRP A 64 -6.51 -1.70 12.43
N ASP A 65 -6.93 -2.83 12.99
CA ASP A 65 -6.54 -3.32 14.33
C ASP A 65 -5.81 -4.66 14.23
N LEU A 66 -4.57 -4.72 14.74
CA LEU A 66 -3.78 -5.95 14.82
C LEU A 66 -4.47 -7.05 15.65
N LYS A 67 -5.40 -6.73 16.55
CA LYS A 67 -6.16 -7.75 17.28
C LYS A 67 -7.15 -8.50 16.39
N ALA A 68 -7.69 -7.85 15.36
CA ALA A 68 -8.61 -8.47 14.40
C ALA A 68 -7.91 -9.57 13.59
N MET A 69 -6.59 -9.47 13.39
CA MET A 69 -5.80 -10.47 12.65
C MET A 69 -5.78 -11.86 13.33
N LYS A 70 -6.10 -11.95 14.64
CA LYS A 70 -6.07 -13.23 15.37
C LYS A 70 -7.00 -14.27 14.76
N GLN A 71 -8.08 -13.83 14.12
CA GLN A 71 -9.08 -14.68 13.50
C GLN A 71 -8.70 -15.09 12.06
N LEU A 72 -7.67 -14.48 11.48
CA LEU A 72 -7.23 -14.76 10.13
C LEU A 72 -6.39 -16.04 10.04
N PRO A 73 -6.41 -16.72 8.88
CA PRO A 73 -5.39 -17.71 8.53
C PRO A 73 -3.98 -17.11 8.55
N ASP A 74 -2.96 -17.94 8.80
CA ASP A 74 -1.58 -17.44 8.96
C ASP A 74 -1.03 -16.73 7.72
N TYR A 75 -1.43 -17.14 6.52
CA TYR A 75 -1.01 -16.45 5.31
C TYR A 75 -1.60 -15.03 5.20
N MET A 76 -2.88 -14.87 5.53
CA MET A 76 -3.56 -13.56 5.57
C MET A 76 -3.03 -12.68 6.69
N LYS A 77 -2.65 -13.25 7.84
CA LYS A 77 -1.96 -12.52 8.91
C LYS A 77 -0.67 -11.87 8.42
N ILE A 78 0.14 -12.62 7.66
CA ILE A 78 1.38 -12.10 7.10
C ILE A 78 1.07 -10.98 6.11
N CYS A 79 0.07 -11.14 5.22
CA CYS A 79 -0.35 -10.08 4.29
C CYS A 79 -0.79 -8.82 5.03
N PHE A 80 -1.66 -8.95 6.04
CA PHE A 80 -2.18 -7.84 6.82
C PHE A 80 -1.07 -7.12 7.60
N LEU A 81 -0.14 -7.86 8.20
CA LEU A 81 0.99 -7.29 8.92
C LEU A 81 1.93 -6.52 7.98
N ALA A 82 2.19 -7.05 6.78
CA ALA A 82 3.00 -6.38 5.78
C ALA A 82 2.33 -5.08 5.30
N LEU A 83 1.00 -5.09 5.09
CA LEU A 83 0.20 -3.91 4.79
C LEU A 83 0.29 -2.87 5.92
N TYR A 84 0.01 -3.28 7.15
CA TYR A 84 0.01 -2.41 8.32
C TYR A 84 1.36 -1.71 8.51
N ASN A 85 2.45 -2.48 8.48
CA ASN A 85 3.80 -1.95 8.66
C ASN A 85 4.22 -1.03 7.52
N SER A 86 3.82 -1.33 6.27
CA SER A 86 4.17 -0.47 5.12
C SER A 86 3.47 0.88 5.18
N VAL A 87 2.21 0.91 5.63
CA VAL A 87 1.46 2.17 5.82
C VAL A 87 2.03 2.98 6.99
N ASP A 88 2.41 2.32 8.08
CA ASP A 88 3.02 2.97 9.23
C ASP A 88 4.40 3.54 8.92
N GLU A 89 5.25 2.78 8.22
CA GLU A 89 6.56 3.23 7.71
C GLU A 89 6.40 4.46 6.83
N MET A 90 5.48 4.42 5.85
CA MET A 90 5.24 5.54 4.94
C MET A 90 4.76 6.79 5.68
N ALA A 91 3.80 6.65 6.61
CA ALA A 91 3.31 7.78 7.39
C ALA A 91 4.42 8.37 8.29
N SER A 92 5.24 7.51 8.91
CA SER A 92 6.35 7.94 9.76
C SER A 92 7.38 8.74 8.96
N ASP A 93 7.73 8.28 7.77
CA ASP A 93 8.72 8.93 6.92
C ASP A 93 8.18 10.25 6.36
N ILE A 94 6.91 10.31 5.96
CA ILE A 94 6.26 11.57 5.54
C ILE A 94 6.19 12.58 6.69
N LEU A 95 5.86 12.12 7.90
CA LEU A 95 5.82 12.98 9.08
C LEU A 95 7.21 13.55 9.39
N LYS A 96 8.27 12.74 9.30
CA LYS A 96 9.66 13.22 9.53
C LYS A 96 10.09 14.25 8.49
N GLU A 97 9.77 14.03 7.22
CA GLU A 97 10.24 14.91 6.15
C GLU A 97 9.42 16.20 6.06
N GLN A 98 8.09 16.10 6.17
CA GLN A 98 7.16 17.20 5.88
C GLN A 98 6.44 17.78 7.10
N ASP A 99 6.59 17.20 8.29
CA ASP A 99 5.75 17.51 9.46
C ASP A 99 4.24 17.36 9.16
N SER A 100 3.91 16.42 8.26
CA SER A 100 2.55 16.15 7.80
C SER A 100 2.07 14.79 8.28
N ASP A 101 1.00 14.77 9.07
CA ASP A 101 0.36 13.52 9.49
C ASP A 101 -0.65 13.03 8.44
N VAL A 102 -0.22 12.09 7.61
CA VAL A 102 -1.01 11.51 6.52
C VAL A 102 -1.58 10.12 6.85
N ILE A 103 -1.38 9.61 8.07
CA ILE A 103 -1.74 8.23 8.42
C ILE A 103 -3.23 7.95 8.19
N LEU A 104 -4.09 8.92 8.49
CA LEU A 104 -5.53 8.80 8.30
C LEU A 104 -5.90 8.74 6.81
N ASN A 105 -5.23 9.53 5.97
CA ASN A 105 -5.45 9.54 4.52
C ASN A 105 -5.05 8.18 3.93
N LEU A 106 -3.87 7.67 4.28
CA LEU A 106 -3.39 6.37 3.82
C LEU A 106 -4.34 5.25 4.24
N LYS A 107 -4.76 5.21 5.52
CA LYS A 107 -5.73 4.23 6.01
C LYS A 107 -7.04 4.29 5.22
N ASN A 108 -7.56 5.49 4.95
CA ASN A 108 -8.80 5.66 4.20
C ASN A 108 -8.67 5.24 2.74
N SER A 109 -7.54 5.47 2.08
CA SER A 109 -7.29 4.99 0.72
C SER A 109 -7.33 3.47 0.64
N TRP A 110 -6.71 2.78 1.61
CA TRP A 110 -6.78 1.32 1.69
C TRP A 110 -8.16 0.77 2.06
N ARG A 111 -8.94 1.50 2.89
CA ARG A 111 -10.33 1.11 3.16
C ARG A 111 -11.20 1.19 1.91
N ARG A 112 -10.99 2.20 1.08
CA ARG A 112 -11.73 2.37 -0.19
C ARG A 112 -11.42 1.28 -1.19
N TRP A 113 -10.14 0.94 -1.36
CA TRP A 113 -9.68 -0.09 -2.31
C TRP A 113 -10.27 -1.49 -2.05
N ARG A 114 -10.74 -1.76 -0.83
CA ARG A 114 -11.13 -3.09 -0.40
C ARG A 114 -12.49 -3.58 -0.90
N ASN A 115 -13.16 -2.83 -1.79
CA ASN A 115 -14.48 -3.21 -2.27
C ASN A 115 -14.36 -4.39 -3.26
N PRO A 116 -14.86 -5.60 -2.91
CA PRO A 116 -14.67 -6.80 -3.74
C PRO A 116 -15.39 -6.73 -5.10
N HIS A 117 -16.23 -5.71 -5.35
CA HIS A 117 -16.97 -5.56 -6.60
C HIS A 117 -16.25 -4.72 -7.68
N LEU A 118 -15.10 -4.09 -7.40
CA LEU A 118 -14.53 -3.07 -8.29
C LEU A 118 -13.01 -3.19 -8.52
N LEU A 119 -12.54 -4.42 -8.75
CA LEU A 119 -11.16 -4.72 -9.20
C LEU A 119 -10.82 -4.27 -10.64
N HIS A 120 -11.56 -3.30 -11.18
CA HIS A 120 -11.21 -2.71 -12.46
C HIS A 120 -10.43 -1.42 -12.23
N THR A 121 -9.09 -1.50 -12.30
CA THR A 121 -8.06 -0.49 -12.60
C THR A 121 -8.19 0.94 -12.03
N VAL A 122 -9.36 1.56 -12.00
CA VAL A 122 -9.67 2.91 -11.57
C VAL A 122 -9.46 3.10 -10.06
N GLU A 123 -9.89 2.15 -9.21
CA GLU A 123 -9.66 2.24 -7.75
C GLU A 123 -8.20 1.94 -7.38
N GLU A 124 -7.54 1.02 -8.08
CA GLU A 124 -6.10 0.79 -7.96
C GLU A 124 -5.30 2.03 -8.38
N ILE A 125 -5.63 2.64 -9.52
CA ILE A 125 -5.03 3.90 -9.95
C ILE A 125 -5.29 5.00 -8.92
N GLY A 126 -6.50 5.10 -8.35
CA GLY A 126 -6.80 6.07 -7.30
C GLY A 126 -5.97 5.89 -6.02
N LEU A 127 -5.76 4.63 -5.58
CA LEU A 127 -4.88 4.31 -4.47
C LEU A 127 -3.43 4.69 -4.80
N LEU A 128 -2.96 4.36 -6.00
CA LEU A 128 -1.59 4.66 -6.43
C LEU A 128 -1.33 6.15 -6.59
N THR A 129 -2.27 6.91 -7.15
CA THR A 129 -2.20 8.38 -7.26
C THR A 129 -2.20 9.02 -5.87
N SER A 130 -3.04 8.55 -4.95
CA SER A 130 -3.03 9.04 -3.56
C SER A 130 -1.68 8.78 -2.88
N VAL A 131 -1.09 7.61 -3.06
CA VAL A 131 0.24 7.29 -2.50
C VAL A 131 1.34 8.12 -3.16
N GLU A 132 1.27 8.31 -4.48
CA GLU A 132 2.20 9.15 -5.24
C GLU A 132 2.19 10.60 -4.77
N GLU A 133 1.02 11.23 -4.65
CA GLU A 133 0.87 12.61 -4.17
C GLU A 133 1.47 12.81 -2.77
N ASN A 134 1.24 11.86 -1.87
CA ASN A 134 1.79 11.86 -0.52
C ASN A 134 3.32 11.64 -0.51
N CYS A 135 3.88 10.91 -1.48
CA CYS A 135 5.32 10.68 -1.56
C CYS A 135 6.06 11.83 -2.28
N VAL A 136 5.53 12.34 -3.39
CA VAL A 136 6.13 13.43 -4.19
C VAL A 136 6.22 14.72 -3.37
N SER A 137 5.20 15.00 -2.56
CA SER A 137 5.25 16.11 -1.60
C SER A 137 6.44 15.99 -0.62
N SER A 138 6.81 14.78 -0.17
CA SER A 138 7.95 14.57 0.74
C SER A 138 9.27 14.88 0.06
N THR A 139 9.46 14.36 -1.15
CA THR A 139 10.73 14.51 -1.84
C THR A 139 10.98 15.96 -2.29
N ASN A 140 9.93 16.72 -2.61
CA ASN A 140 10.09 18.15 -2.93
C ASN A 140 10.57 18.96 -1.71
N VAL A 141 10.21 18.57 -0.49
CA VAL A 141 10.72 19.20 0.74
C VAL A 141 12.21 18.87 0.95
N GLU A 142 12.65 17.63 0.72
CA GLU A 142 14.06 17.24 0.79
C GLU A 142 14.94 18.02 -0.20
N ILE A 143 14.51 18.15 -1.47
CA ILE A 143 15.26 18.87 -2.51
C ILE A 143 15.39 20.36 -2.16
N GLY A 144 14.32 20.97 -1.65
CA GLY A 144 14.32 22.37 -1.23
C GLY A 144 15.28 22.65 -0.06
N ARG A 145 15.45 21.71 0.88
CA ARG A 145 16.40 21.82 1.99
C ARG A 145 17.87 21.70 1.57
N HIS A 146 18.16 21.02 0.46
CA HIS A 146 19.53 20.88 -0.06
C HIS A 146 20.00 22.05 -0.95
N GLN A 147 19.14 23.02 -1.25
CA GLN A 147 19.45 24.19 -2.08
C GLN A 147 19.67 25.50 -1.28
N HIS A 148 19.74 25.42 0.05
CA HIS A 148 20.10 26.52 0.95
C HIS A 148 21.22 26.10 1.90
#